data_AF-A0A3C0S6A9-F1
#
_entry.id   AF-A0A3C0S6A9-F1
#
_cell.length_a   1.000
_cell.length_b   1.000
_cell.length_c   1.000
_cell.angle_alpha   90.00
_cell.angle_beta   90.00
_cell.angle_gamma   90.00
#
_symmetry.space_group_name_H-M   'P 1'
#
loop_
_entity.id
_entity.type
_entity.pdbx_description
1 polymer ?
#
loop_
_entity_poly.entity_id
_entity_poly.type
_entity_poly.pdbx_seq_one_letter_code
_entity_poly.pdbx_strand_id
1 'polypeptide(L)'
;ITNTKFYAGDMKDVLTPSFIAEHGKPDVVITDPPRAGMHADVVARLLEMESPRIVYVSCNAATQARDLVLLGEKYEVKRIKPVDMFPHTQHVENVVLLELKK
;
A
#
# COMPACT_ATOMS: atom_id res chain seq x y z
N ILE A 1 -20.74 -3.17 12.97
CA ILE A 1 -19.51 -2.37 12.73
C ILE A 1 -19.96 -0.92 12.60
N THR A 2 -19.52 -0.02 13.50
CA THR A 2 -19.97 1.39 13.56
C THR A 2 -18.85 2.41 13.36
N ASN A 3 -17.60 1.95 13.31
CA ASN A 3 -16.38 2.75 13.21
C ASN A 3 -15.67 2.56 11.85
N THR A 4 -16.44 2.30 10.79
CA THR A 4 -15.92 2.05 9.45
C THR A 4 -16.77 2.78 8.43
N LYS A 5 -16.11 3.46 7.49
CA LYS A 5 -16.74 4.13 6.36
C LYS A 5 -16.22 3.49 5.07
N PHE A 6 -17.11 3.30 4.10
CA PHE A 6 -16.79 2.72 2.81
C PHE A 6 -17.05 3.77 1.73
N TYR A 7 -16.13 3.86 0.78
CA TYR A 7 -16.18 4.78 -0.34
C TYR A 7 -15.99 3.98 -1.62
N ALA A 8 -16.82 4.25 -2.64
CA ALA A 8 -16.74 3.59 -3.93
C ALA A 8 -16.17 4.57 -4.97
N GLY A 9 -15.14 4.13 -5.70
CA GLY A 9 -14.50 4.91 -6.76
C GLY A 9 -13.14 4.32 -7.13
N ASP A 10 -12.54 4.83 -8.20
CA ASP A 10 -11.13 4.54 -8.52
C ASP A 10 -10.25 5.19 -7.46
N MET A 11 -9.24 4.47 -6.96
CA MET A 11 -8.39 4.94 -5.86
C MET A 11 -7.73 6.28 -6.19
N LYS A 12 -7.38 6.52 -7.45
CA LYS A 12 -6.76 7.79 -7.89
C LYS A 12 -7.71 8.99 -7.75
N ASP A 13 -9.02 8.74 -7.85
CA ASP A 13 -10.08 9.76 -7.82
C ASP A 13 -10.66 9.92 -6.40
N VAL A 14 -10.50 8.90 -5.55
CA VAL A 14 -10.94 8.93 -4.14
C VAL A 14 -9.85 9.51 -3.23
N LEU A 15 -8.57 9.13 -3.41
CA LEU A 15 -7.45 9.59 -2.59
C LEU A 15 -6.96 10.98 -2.99
N THR A 16 -7.87 11.95 -2.92
CA THR A 16 -7.61 13.35 -3.26
C THR A 16 -7.09 14.14 -2.06
N PRO A 17 -6.41 15.27 -2.26
CA PRO A 17 -6.05 16.18 -1.18
C PRO A 17 -7.25 16.63 -0.34
N SER A 18 -8.41 16.84 -0.95
CA SER A 18 -9.66 17.17 -0.25
C SER A 18 -10.11 16.04 0.68
N PHE A 19 -10.01 14.79 0.24
CA PHE A 19 -10.35 13.62 1.07
C PHE A 19 -9.43 13.52 2.30
N ILE A 20 -8.13 13.75 2.10
CA ILE A 20 -7.15 13.75 3.19
C ILE A 20 -7.39 14.94 4.14
N ALA A 21 -7.77 16.11 3.62
CA ALA A 21 -8.10 17.27 4.46
C ALA A 21 -9.35 17.03 5.31
N GLU A 22 -10.37 16.34 4.76
CA GLU A 22 -11.60 16.03 5.49
C GLU A 22 -11.42 14.92 6.54
N HIS A 23 -10.66 13.87 6.22
CA HIS A 23 -10.54 12.68 7.05
C HIS A 23 -9.22 12.60 7.84
N GLY A 24 -8.30 13.51 7.59
CA GLY A 24 -6.97 13.53 8.17
C GLY A 24 -6.01 12.54 7.52
N LYS A 25 -4.78 12.58 8.01
CA LYS A 25 -3.72 11.65 7.63
C LYS A 25 -3.85 10.35 8.44
N PRO A 26 -3.88 9.17 7.79
CA PRO A 26 -3.92 7.90 8.50
C PRO A 26 -2.58 7.59 9.18
N ASP A 27 -2.65 6.93 10.34
CA ASP A 27 -1.47 6.38 11.03
C ASP A 27 -0.92 5.12 10.34
N VAL A 28 -1.79 4.40 9.63
CA VAL A 28 -1.50 3.15 8.93
C VAL A 28 -2.31 3.08 7.64
N VAL A 29 -1.64 2.75 6.54
CA VAL A 29 -2.28 2.38 5.27
C VAL A 29 -2.10 0.89 5.04
N ILE A 30 -3.16 0.21 4.60
CA ILE A 30 -3.09 -1.18 4.13
C ILE A 30 -3.47 -1.15 2.65
N THR A 31 -2.63 -1.75 1.80
CA THR A 31 -2.85 -1.84 0.35
C THR A 31 -2.70 -3.27 -0.14
N ASP A 32 -3.64 -3.70 -0.97
CA ASP A 32 -3.67 -5.00 -1.65
C ASP A 32 -4.01 -4.76 -3.14
N PRO A 33 -3.05 -4.27 -3.93
CA PRO A 33 -3.29 -3.93 -5.33
C PRO A 33 -3.42 -5.18 -6.21
N PRO A 34 -3.96 -5.04 -7.44
CA PRO A 34 -4.01 -6.14 -8.41
C PRO A 34 -2.60 -6.63 -8.79
N ARG A 35 -2.50 -7.76 -9.52
CA ARG A 35 -1.21 -8.36 -9.97
C ARG A 35 -0.26 -7.38 -10.67
N ALA A 36 -0.79 -6.32 -11.29
CA ALA A 36 -0.02 -5.27 -11.95
C ALA A 36 0.73 -4.32 -10.99
N GLY A 37 0.48 -4.42 -9.68
CA GLY A 37 0.94 -3.48 -8.66
C GLY A 37 0.07 -2.24 -8.55
N MET A 38 0.54 -1.24 -7.82
CA MET A 38 -0.13 0.04 -7.67
C MET A 38 0.02 0.91 -8.92
N HIS A 39 -0.99 1.74 -9.20
CA HIS A 39 -0.86 2.81 -10.18
C HIS A 39 0.14 3.86 -9.68
N ALA A 40 0.90 4.47 -10.59
CA ALA A 40 1.93 5.47 -10.22
C ALA A 40 1.35 6.63 -9.40
N ASP A 41 0.15 7.11 -9.76
CA ASP A 41 -0.53 8.16 -9.00
C ASP A 41 -0.82 7.76 -7.56
N VAL A 42 -1.17 6.50 -7.30
CA VAL A 42 -1.40 6.00 -5.93
C VAL A 42 -0.09 6.03 -5.14
N VAL A 43 1.02 5.60 -5.75
CA VAL A 43 2.35 5.65 -5.11
C VAL A 43 2.73 7.10 -4.78
N ALA A 44 2.52 8.04 -5.70
CA ALA A 44 2.76 9.46 -5.47
C ALA A 44 1.93 10.01 -4.31
N ARG A 45 0.63 9.67 -4.24
CA ARG A 45 -0.23 10.08 -3.11
C ARG A 45 0.23 9.50 -1.76
N LEU A 46 0.72 8.27 -1.73
CA LEU A 46 1.28 7.68 -0.50
C LEU A 46 2.56 8.38 -0.04
N LEU A 47 3.39 8.86 -0.97
CA LEU A 47 4.58 9.67 -0.69
C LEU A 47 4.22 11.08 -0.22
N GLU A 48 3.16 11.69 -0.76
CA GLU A 48 2.65 12.99 -0.32
C GLU A 48 2.04 12.92 1.08
N MET A 49 1.26 11.88 1.36
CA MET A 49 0.53 11.71 2.61
C MET A 49 1.45 11.35 3.78
N GLU A 50 2.60 10.71 3.52
CA GLU A 50 3.62 10.36 4.51
C GLU A 50 3.08 9.56 5.71
N SER A 51 2.07 8.69 5.51
CA SER A 51 1.54 7.82 6.58
C SER A 51 2.70 7.16 7.33
N PRO A 52 2.76 7.15 8.68
CA PRO A 52 3.88 6.57 9.41
C PRO A 52 4.18 5.11 9.03
N ARG A 53 3.14 4.35 8.68
CA ARG A 53 3.23 2.93 8.31
C ARG A 53 2.43 2.62 7.06
N ILE A 54 2.98 1.76 6.20
CA ILE A 54 2.28 1.14 5.08
C ILE A 54 2.47 -0.38 5.16
N VAL A 55 1.36 -1.12 5.12
CA VAL A 55 1.34 -2.58 4.97
C VAL A 55 0.92 -2.89 3.54
N TYR A 56 1.85 -3.45 2.78
CA TYR A 56 1.62 -3.83 1.38
C TYR A 56 1.50 -5.35 1.28
N VAL A 57 0.29 -5.84 0.96
CA VAL A 57 0.01 -7.22 0.57
C VAL A 57 0.11 -7.37 -0.95
N SER A 58 0.81 -8.38 -1.46
CA SER A 58 0.93 -8.61 -2.91
C SER A 58 1.04 -10.08 -3.27
N CYS A 59 0.26 -10.46 -4.28
CA CYS A 59 0.32 -11.75 -4.96
C CYS A 59 1.43 -11.85 -6.02
N ASN A 60 2.16 -10.75 -6.25
CA ASN A 60 3.23 -10.65 -7.24
C ASN A 60 4.42 -9.88 -6.67
N ALA A 61 5.48 -10.62 -6.29
CA ALA A 61 6.68 -10.04 -5.72
C ALA A 61 7.43 -9.11 -6.69
N ALA A 62 7.32 -9.32 -8.01
CA ALA A 62 8.04 -8.51 -8.99
C ALA A 62 7.47 -7.09 -9.11
N THR A 63 6.15 -6.95 -9.20
CA THR A 63 5.50 -5.63 -9.23
C THR A 63 5.55 -4.96 -7.86
N GLN A 64 5.47 -5.73 -6.78
CA GLN A 64 5.72 -5.19 -5.43
C GLN A 64 7.13 -4.61 -5.34
N ALA A 65 8.18 -5.32 -5.77
CA ALA A 65 9.55 -4.82 -5.74
C ALA A 65 9.72 -3.50 -6.53
N ARG A 66 9.09 -3.37 -7.71
CA ARG A 66 9.05 -2.10 -8.47
C ARG A 66 8.46 -0.97 -7.62
N ASP A 67 7.30 -1.21 -7.00
CA ASP A 67 6.61 -0.20 -6.22
C ASP A 67 7.36 0.16 -4.93
N LEU A 68 8.04 -0.82 -4.31
CA LEU A 68 8.92 -0.59 -3.15
C LEU A 68 10.10 0.30 -3.49
N VAL A 69 10.66 0.23 -4.70
CA VAL A 69 11.73 1.14 -5.15
C VAL A 69 11.23 2.57 -5.20
N LEU A 70 10.01 2.79 -5.72
CA LEU A 70 9.39 4.12 -5.78
C LEU A 70 9.06 4.65 -4.37
N LEU A 71 8.43 3.83 -3.53
CA LEU A 71 8.14 4.18 -2.13
C LEU A 71 9.42 4.40 -1.31
N GLY A 72 10.52 3.76 -1.73
CA GLY A 72 11.85 3.88 -1.16
C GLY A 72 12.42 5.31 -1.15
N GLU A 73 11.78 6.27 -1.82
CA GLU A 73 12.08 7.70 -1.66
C GLU A 73 11.95 8.13 -0.19
N LYS A 74 10.79 7.89 0.44
CA LYS A 74 10.49 8.30 1.82
C LYS A 74 10.35 7.16 2.82
N TYR A 75 10.20 5.93 2.36
CA TYR A 75 9.96 4.78 3.22
C TYR A 75 11.14 3.82 3.24
N GLU A 76 11.25 3.05 4.31
CA GLU A 76 12.19 1.95 4.45
C GLU A 76 11.45 0.64 4.73
N VAL A 77 11.94 -0.45 4.14
CA VAL A 77 11.40 -1.80 4.37
C VAL A 77 11.85 -2.27 5.74
N LYS A 78 10.91 -2.51 6.64
CA LYS A 78 11.19 -3.02 7.99
C LYS A 78 11.03 -4.52 8.10
N ARG A 79 10.09 -5.09 7.36
CA ARG A 79 9.81 -6.52 7.42
C ARG A 79 9.20 -7.00 6.11
N ILE A 80 9.57 -8.22 5.73
CA ILE A 80 8.97 -8.96 4.63
C ILE A 80 8.52 -10.32 5.18
N LYS A 81 7.30 -10.73 4.86
CA LYS A 81 6.75 -12.03 5.26
C LYS A 81 6.00 -12.66 4.09
N PRO A 82 6.61 -13.67 3.44
CA PRO A 82 5.90 -14.54 2.53
C PRO A 82 4.85 -15.39 3.27
N VAL A 83 3.72 -15.63 2.61
CA VAL A 83 2.60 -16.43 3.08
C VAL A 83 2.21 -17.40 1.96
N ASP A 84 2.20 -18.68 2.29
CA ASP A 84 1.69 -19.72 1.39
C ASP A 84 0.17 -19.80 1.49
N MET A 85 -0.52 -18.94 0.72
CA MET A 85 -1.98 -18.97 0.59
C MET A 85 -2.46 -20.02 -0.41
N PHE A 86 -1.57 -20.50 -1.29
CA PHE A 86 -1.91 -21.41 -2.39
C PHE A 86 -0.91 -22.58 -2.47
N PRO A 87 -0.96 -23.53 -1.52
CA PRO A 87 -0.06 -24.67 -1.50
C PRO A 87 -0.12 -25.46 -2.80
N HIS A 88 1.02 -26.02 -3.20
CA HIS A 88 1.19 -26.77 -4.45
C HIS A 88 1.01 -25.95 -5.73
N THR A 89 1.05 -24.61 -5.64
CA THR A 89 1.10 -23.72 -6.81
C THR A 89 2.41 -22.92 -6.83
N GLN A 90 2.62 -22.15 -7.89
CA GLN A 90 3.73 -21.19 -7.96
C GLN A 90 3.42 -19.85 -7.29
N HIS A 91 2.18 -19.66 -6.80
CA HIS A 91 1.76 -18.40 -6.22
C HIS A 91 2.27 -18.25 -4.78
N VAL A 92 2.77 -17.06 -4.47
CA VAL A 92 3.19 -16.68 -3.12
C VAL A 92 2.60 -15.31 -2.83
N GLU A 93 1.84 -15.22 -1.73
CA GLU A 93 1.46 -13.93 -1.18
C GLU A 93 2.61 -13.36 -0.36
N ASN A 94 2.86 -12.07 -0.47
CA ASN A 94 3.93 -11.42 0.26
C ASN A 94 3.46 -10.14 0.95
N VAL A 95 3.67 -10.08 2.25
CA VAL A 95 3.34 -8.91 3.07
C VAL A 95 4.62 -8.14 3.41
N VAL A 96 4.63 -6.85 3.10
CA VAL A 96 5.75 -5.94 3.38
C VAL A 96 5.29 -4.85 4.33
N LEU A 97 6.05 -4.65 5.41
CA LEU A 97 5.92 -3.50 6.29
C LEU A 97 6.93 -2.44 5.88
N LEU A 98 6.41 -1.25 5.58
CA LEU A 98 7.16 -0.03 5.34
C LEU A 98 6.93 0.95 6.48
N GLU A 99 8.00 1.63 6.89
CA GLU A 99 7.95 2.75 7.84
C GLU A 99 8.54 4.00 7.19
N LEU A 100 7.96 5.17 7.52
CA LEU A 100 8.49 6.45 7.08
C LEU A 100 9.89 6.66 7.67
N LYS A 101 10.85 7.08 6.84
CA LYS A 101 12.20 7.42 7.29
C LYS A 101 12.16 8.61 8.26
N LYS A 102 13.06 8.61 9.24
CA LYS A 102 13.25 9.72 10.17
C LYS A 102 14.18 10.78 9.60
#